data_AF-A0A2T0SSK5-F1
#
_entry.id   AF-A0A2T0SSK5-F1
#
_cell.length_a   1.000
_cell.length_b   1.000
_cell.length_c   1.000
_cell.angle_alpha   90.00
_cell.angle_beta   90.00
_cell.angle_gamma   90.00
#
_symmetry.space_group_name_H-M   'P 1'
#
loop_
_entity.id
_entity.type
_entity.pdbx_description
1 polymer ?
#
loop_
_entity_poly.entity_id
_entity_poly.type
_entity_poly.pdbx_seq_one_letter_code
_entity_poly.pdbx_strand_id
1 'polypeptide(L)'
;MVVRSLRGPQGTELDDVQRAVVQACRDLPQTSDPLEVELTLSSAVPPGVADEKFWVGLIDHALSLPSRRNLALLRAMAVLLTGRPREWAMVVAPPVADSLRVRSSWICDRSLDAGYLALLCTYAHGVDEHAMVFLIDEVAGGVIRNAFVTRDVVVATERMAGQGTLESINPEAAHWLLAKSYDRLDRWPALTVDPEVHRTRLVANRRIVLAFG
;
A
#
# COMPACT_ATOMS: atom_id res chain seq x y z
N MET A 1 42.76 -31.05 7.82
CA MET A 1 41.95 -30.02 8.51
C MET A 1 41.16 -29.28 7.45
N VAL A 2 39.94 -29.73 7.15
CA VAL A 2 39.07 -29.12 6.13
C VAL A 2 37.99 -28.36 6.88
N VAL A 3 37.99 -27.04 6.72
CA VAL A 3 36.96 -26.15 7.25
C VAL A 3 35.65 -26.53 6.56
N ARG A 4 34.79 -27.27 7.27
CA ARG A 4 33.37 -27.40 6.93
C ARG A 4 32.80 -25.98 7.02
N SER A 5 32.55 -25.34 5.88
CA SER A 5 31.73 -24.12 5.87
C SER A 5 30.36 -24.51 6.41
N LEU A 6 30.02 -24.00 7.59
CA LEU A 6 28.67 -24.03 8.13
C LEU A 6 27.80 -23.22 7.16
N ARG A 7 27.23 -23.87 6.15
CA ARG A 7 26.09 -23.31 5.43
C ARG A 7 24.96 -23.25 6.45
N GLY A 8 24.66 -22.04 6.92
CA GLY A 8 23.41 -21.78 7.61
C GLY A 8 22.22 -22.22 6.76
N PRO A 9 21.01 -22.33 7.34
CA PRO A 9 19.81 -22.76 6.61
C PRO A 9 19.72 -21.98 5.30
N GLN A 10 19.82 -22.67 4.16
CA GLN A 10 19.62 -22.05 2.86
C GLN A 10 18.11 -21.92 2.73
N GLY A 11 17.59 -20.76 3.16
CA GLY A 11 16.20 -20.42 2.92
C GLY A 11 15.84 -20.53 1.45
N THR A 12 14.54 -20.59 1.14
CA THR A 12 14.05 -20.67 -0.24
C THR A 12 14.79 -19.65 -1.12
N GLU A 13 15.33 -20.11 -2.25
CA GLU A 13 16.06 -19.24 -3.17
C GLU A 13 15.11 -18.17 -3.71
N LEU A 14 15.39 -16.91 -3.33
CA LEU A 14 14.70 -15.76 -3.85
C LEU A 14 15.22 -15.42 -5.24
N ASP A 15 14.31 -15.10 -6.14
CA ASP A 15 14.67 -14.42 -7.37
C ASP A 15 15.22 -13.01 -7.08
N ASP A 16 15.75 -12.35 -8.11
CA ASP A 16 16.39 -11.04 -7.96
C ASP A 16 15.40 -9.95 -7.50
N VAL A 17 14.12 -10.06 -7.88
CA VAL A 17 13.09 -9.10 -7.52
C VAL A 17 12.69 -9.26 -6.05
N GLN A 18 12.45 -10.49 -5.62
CA GLN A 18 12.16 -10.82 -4.23
C GLN A 18 13.33 -10.42 -3.31
N ARG A 19 14.57 -10.66 -3.75
CA ARG A 19 15.77 -10.25 -3.02
C ARG A 19 15.85 -8.73 -2.88
N ALA A 20 15.52 -7.99 -3.95
CA ALA A 20 15.45 -6.53 -3.91
C ALA A 20 14.40 -6.04 -2.90
N VAL A 21 13.22 -6.67 -2.83
CA VAL A 21 12.19 -6.35 -1.82
C VAL A 21 12.70 -6.57 -0.41
N VAL A 22 13.26 -7.76 -0.13
CA VAL A 22 13.84 -8.05 1.19
C VAL A 22 14.88 -7.00 1.55
N GLN A 23 15.73 -6.58 0.59
CA GLN A 23 16.75 -5.57 0.79
C GLN A 23 16.22 -4.17 1.06
N ALA A 24 15.21 -3.72 0.32
CA ALA A 24 14.55 -2.44 0.56
C ALA A 24 13.89 -2.39 1.94
N CYS A 25 13.37 -3.52 2.43
CA CYS A 25 12.71 -3.64 3.72
C CYS A 25 13.66 -3.94 4.90
N ARG A 26 14.97 -3.74 4.75
CA ARG A 26 15.96 -4.09 5.79
C ARG A 26 15.80 -3.30 7.10
N ASP A 27 15.31 -2.07 7.00
CA ASP A 27 15.21 -1.10 8.10
C ASP A 27 13.82 -1.09 8.76
N LEU A 28 12.90 -1.97 8.32
CA LEU A 28 11.57 -2.13 8.93
C LEU A 28 11.60 -2.37 10.45
N PRO A 29 12.56 -3.14 11.03
CA PRO A 29 12.60 -3.33 12.48
C PRO A 29 12.79 -2.07 13.32
N GLN A 30 13.27 -0.98 12.70
CA GLN A 30 13.54 0.32 13.30
C GLN A 30 12.41 1.32 13.05
N THR A 31 11.52 1.03 12.10
CA THR A 31 10.36 1.86 11.79
C THR A 31 9.26 1.65 12.81
N SER A 32 8.90 2.72 13.53
CA SER A 32 7.80 2.69 14.51
C SER A 32 6.46 3.08 13.90
N ASP A 33 6.48 3.91 12.85
CA ASP A 33 5.26 4.40 12.24
C ASP A 33 4.64 3.34 11.30
N PRO A 34 3.35 2.99 11.50
CA PRO A 34 2.68 1.98 10.68
C PRO A 34 2.58 2.34 9.19
N LEU A 35 2.34 3.61 8.86
CA LEU A 35 2.27 4.06 7.47
C LEU A 35 3.64 3.95 6.79
N GLU A 36 4.73 4.33 7.47
CA GLU A 36 6.08 4.17 6.92
C GLU A 36 6.42 2.71 6.64
N VAL A 37 6.01 1.78 7.51
CA VAL A 37 6.17 0.33 7.28
C VAL A 37 5.45 -0.09 6.00
N GLU A 38 4.20 0.32 5.84
CA GLU A 38 3.39 -0.03 4.68
C GLU A 38 3.90 0.61 3.38
N LEU A 39 4.31 1.87 3.41
CA LEU A 39 4.89 2.56 2.26
C LEU A 39 6.26 1.98 1.87
N THR A 40 7.06 1.56 2.85
CA THR A 40 8.35 0.90 2.58
C THR A 40 8.12 -0.38 1.79
N LEU A 41 7.22 -1.26 2.24
CA LEU A 41 6.90 -2.50 1.52
C LEU A 41 6.24 -2.21 0.17
N SER A 42 5.28 -1.28 0.11
CA SER A 42 4.57 -0.93 -1.14
C SER A 42 5.52 -0.36 -2.20
N SER A 43 6.47 0.49 -1.80
CA SER A 43 7.47 1.08 -2.71
C SER A 43 8.53 0.08 -3.19
N ALA A 44 8.79 -0.97 -2.42
CA ALA A 44 9.79 -1.97 -2.77
C ALA A 44 9.33 -2.91 -3.89
N VAL A 45 8.03 -3.06 -4.07
CA VAL A 45 7.41 -4.06 -4.94
C VAL A 45 7.20 -3.48 -6.34
N PRO A 46 7.84 -4.04 -7.38
CA PRO A 46 7.65 -3.53 -8.74
C PRO A 46 6.21 -3.72 -9.25
N PRO A 47 5.73 -2.81 -10.11
CA PRO A 47 4.41 -2.93 -10.70
C PRO A 47 4.31 -4.20 -11.56
N GLY A 48 3.19 -4.93 -11.43
CA GLY A 48 2.88 -6.09 -12.27
C GLY A 48 3.59 -7.40 -11.92
N VAL A 49 4.45 -7.44 -10.88
CA VAL A 49 5.23 -8.63 -10.51
C VAL A 49 4.66 -9.37 -9.28
N ALA A 50 3.78 -8.73 -8.53
CA ALA A 50 3.33 -9.19 -7.21
C ALA A 50 2.17 -10.21 -7.25
N ASP A 51 2.34 -11.29 -8.00
CA ASP A 51 1.39 -12.40 -8.02
C ASP A 51 1.47 -13.27 -6.75
N GLU A 52 0.62 -14.29 -6.64
CA GLU A 52 0.61 -15.17 -5.48
C GLU A 52 1.94 -15.91 -5.28
N LYS A 53 2.58 -16.37 -6.35
CA LYS A 53 3.86 -17.09 -6.30
C LYS A 53 4.97 -16.19 -5.77
N PHE A 54 4.97 -14.93 -6.19
CA PHE A 54 5.89 -13.91 -5.68
C PHE A 54 5.81 -13.78 -4.17
N TRP A 55 4.60 -13.68 -3.62
CA TRP A 55 4.38 -13.56 -2.17
C TRP A 55 4.71 -14.85 -1.40
N VAL A 56 4.36 -16.02 -1.94
CA VAL A 56 4.73 -17.32 -1.34
C VAL A 56 6.25 -17.39 -1.14
N GLY A 57 7.04 -17.07 -2.17
CA GLY A 57 8.49 -17.15 -2.06
C GLY A 57 9.08 -16.24 -0.99
N LEU A 58 8.54 -15.02 -0.83
CA LEU A 58 8.94 -14.11 0.25
C LEU A 58 8.57 -14.63 1.64
N ILE A 59 7.36 -15.18 1.80
CA ILE A 59 6.89 -15.73 3.07
C ILE A 59 7.72 -16.96 3.45
N ASP A 60 7.92 -17.90 2.53
CA ASP A 60 8.70 -19.12 2.74
C ASP A 60 10.16 -18.79 3.09
N HIS A 61 10.76 -17.84 2.37
CA HIS A 61 12.11 -17.36 2.69
C HIS A 61 12.18 -16.77 4.10
N ALA A 62 11.26 -15.87 4.45
CA ALA A 62 11.25 -15.24 5.76
C ALA A 62 11.05 -16.25 6.91
N LEU A 63 10.23 -17.29 6.69
CA LEU A 63 10.03 -18.42 7.60
C LEU A 63 11.29 -19.28 7.78
N SER A 64 11.97 -19.60 6.68
CA SER A 64 13.15 -20.45 6.68
C SER A 64 14.38 -19.79 7.34
N LEU A 65 14.37 -18.47 7.50
CA LEU A 65 15.43 -17.67 8.11
C LEU A 65 14.89 -16.76 9.24
N PRO A 66 14.50 -17.31 10.40
CA PRO A 66 13.93 -16.50 11.47
C PRO A 66 14.90 -15.40 11.93
N SER A 67 14.46 -14.14 11.82
CA SER A 67 15.20 -12.97 12.28
C SER A 67 14.24 -11.83 12.60
N ARG A 68 14.69 -10.82 13.36
CA ARG A 68 13.88 -9.62 13.64
C ARG A 68 13.43 -8.91 12.35
N ARG A 69 14.30 -8.91 11.32
CA ARG A 69 14.01 -8.36 9.99
C ARG A 69 12.91 -9.14 9.27
N ASN A 70 13.06 -10.46 9.19
CA ASN A 70 12.09 -11.31 8.49
C ASN A 70 10.74 -11.32 9.21
N LEU A 71 10.73 -11.27 10.55
CA LEU A 71 9.51 -11.10 11.32
C LEU A 71 8.83 -9.74 11.04
N ALA A 72 9.59 -8.65 10.96
CA ALA A 72 9.05 -7.33 10.63
C ALA A 72 8.45 -7.30 9.20
N LEU A 73 9.13 -7.93 8.23
CA LEU A 73 8.63 -8.09 6.86
C LEU A 73 7.34 -8.93 6.82
N LEU A 74 7.30 -10.07 7.50
CA LEU A 74 6.10 -10.91 7.59
C LEU A 74 4.92 -10.15 8.21
N ARG A 75 5.15 -9.36 9.26
CA ARG A 75 4.13 -8.50 9.86
C ARG A 75 3.64 -7.41 8.91
N ALA A 76 4.56 -6.76 8.18
CA ALA A 76 4.19 -5.77 7.17
C ALA A 76 3.31 -6.40 6.08
N MET A 77 3.66 -7.61 5.62
CA MET A 77 2.84 -8.37 4.67
C MET A 77 1.46 -8.74 5.25
N ALA A 78 1.40 -9.18 6.51
CA ALA A 78 0.13 -9.53 7.17
C ALA A 78 -0.84 -8.33 7.28
N VAL A 79 -0.29 -7.11 7.44
CA VAL A 79 -1.06 -5.87 7.50
C VAL A 79 -1.49 -5.40 6.10
N LEU A 80 -0.57 -5.40 5.14
CA LEU A 80 -0.72 -4.71 3.86
C LEU A 80 -1.36 -5.57 2.76
N LEU A 81 -1.07 -6.87 2.72
CA LEU A 81 -1.55 -7.73 1.63
C LEU A 81 -3.07 -7.97 1.74
N THR A 82 -3.64 -8.48 0.65
CA THR A 82 -5.06 -8.87 0.54
C THR A 82 -5.17 -10.30 0.04
N GLY A 83 -6.32 -10.96 0.27
CA GLY A 83 -6.56 -12.34 -0.17
C GLY A 83 -5.64 -13.38 0.49
N ARG A 84 -5.35 -14.48 -0.22
CA ARG A 84 -4.57 -15.61 0.31
C ARG A 84 -3.17 -15.24 0.84
N PRO A 85 -2.35 -14.39 0.16
CA PRO A 85 -1.06 -13.98 0.70
C PRO A 85 -1.14 -13.35 2.08
N ARG A 86 -2.20 -12.57 2.34
CA ARG A 86 -2.45 -11.99 3.66
C ARG A 86 -2.76 -13.06 4.69
N GLU A 87 -3.62 -14.02 4.36
CA GLU A 87 -4.02 -15.10 5.25
C GLU A 87 -2.80 -15.92 5.71
N TRP A 88 -1.89 -16.25 4.79
CA TRP A 88 -0.65 -16.95 5.11
C TRP A 88 0.26 -16.12 6.03
N ALA A 89 0.48 -14.85 5.69
CA ALA A 89 1.31 -13.97 6.50
C ALA A 89 0.73 -13.76 7.91
N MET A 90 -0.60 -13.64 8.04
CA MET A 90 -1.32 -13.49 9.30
C MET A 90 -1.17 -14.71 10.22
N VAL A 91 -1.20 -15.94 9.67
CA VAL A 91 -1.01 -17.17 10.44
C VAL A 91 0.39 -17.25 11.04
N VAL A 92 1.38 -16.80 10.29
CA VAL A 92 2.80 -16.87 10.67
C VAL A 92 3.20 -15.75 11.62
N ALA A 93 2.76 -14.52 11.32
CA ALA A 93 3.20 -13.32 11.99
C ALA A 93 2.02 -12.35 12.17
N PRO A 94 1.17 -12.58 13.18
CA PRO A 94 0.05 -11.69 13.44
C PRO A 94 0.54 -10.25 13.70
N PRO A 95 -0.18 -9.22 13.21
CA PRO A 95 0.12 -7.82 13.49
C PRO A 95 0.11 -7.52 14.99
N VAL A 96 0.96 -6.59 15.42
CA VAL A 96 1.08 -6.18 16.83
C VAL A 96 0.22 -4.95 17.15
N ALA A 97 -0.17 -4.18 16.13
CA ALA A 97 -0.78 -2.86 16.30
C ALA A 97 -2.32 -2.88 16.13
N ASP A 98 -2.94 -1.80 16.61
CA ASP A 98 -4.35 -1.50 16.40
C ASP A 98 -4.72 -1.51 14.91
N SER A 99 -5.92 -2.00 14.62
CA SER A 99 -6.45 -2.04 13.27
C SER A 99 -6.59 -0.63 12.70
N LEU A 100 -6.05 -0.39 11.50
CA LEU A 100 -6.30 0.81 10.70
C LEU A 100 -7.81 1.06 10.58
N ARG A 101 -8.26 2.29 10.88
CA ARG A 101 -9.67 2.69 10.79
C ARG A 101 -9.85 3.78 9.76
N VAL A 102 -10.82 3.59 8.87
CA VAL A 102 -11.26 4.66 7.98
C VAL A 102 -11.97 5.74 8.79
N ARG A 103 -11.65 7.00 8.50
CA ARG A 103 -12.22 8.16 9.20
C ARG A 103 -13.12 8.92 8.24
N SER A 104 -12.63 10.01 7.66
CA SER A 104 -13.42 10.91 6.84
C SER A 104 -12.99 10.83 5.38
N SER A 105 -13.88 11.24 4.49
CA SER A 105 -13.58 11.26 3.06
C SER A 105 -14.25 12.45 2.39
N TRP A 106 -13.53 13.05 1.46
CA TRP A 106 -13.96 14.24 0.73
C TRP A 106 -13.62 14.12 -0.74
N ILE A 107 -14.44 14.74 -1.57
CA ILE A 107 -14.15 14.97 -2.98
C ILE A 107 -14.03 16.46 -3.27
N CYS A 108 -13.21 16.78 -4.25
CA CYS A 108 -13.18 18.06 -4.92
C CYS A 108 -13.41 17.75 -6.40
N ASP A 109 -14.63 17.99 -6.87
CA ASP A 109 -14.99 17.73 -8.25
C ASP A 109 -14.61 18.94 -9.12
N ARG A 110 -13.66 18.71 -10.03
CA ARG A 110 -13.21 19.66 -11.03
C ARG A 110 -13.37 19.07 -12.43
N SER A 111 -14.26 18.10 -12.59
CA SER A 111 -14.38 17.31 -13.82
C SER A 111 -14.80 18.17 -15.01
N LEU A 112 -15.69 19.14 -14.79
CA LEU A 112 -16.15 20.06 -15.84
C LEU A 112 -15.11 21.12 -16.21
N ASP A 113 -14.36 21.62 -15.22
CA ASP A 113 -13.46 22.76 -15.42
C ASP A 113 -12.02 22.36 -15.77
N ALA A 114 -11.54 21.25 -15.21
CA ALA A 114 -10.16 20.80 -15.29
C ALA A 114 -10.02 19.29 -15.58
N GLY A 115 -11.13 18.57 -15.75
CA GLY A 115 -11.11 17.18 -16.19
C GLY A 115 -10.72 16.16 -15.12
N TYR A 116 -10.72 16.53 -13.84
CA TYR A 116 -10.35 15.62 -12.76
C TYR A 116 -11.28 15.69 -11.55
N LEU A 117 -11.30 14.61 -10.79
CA LEU A 117 -11.86 14.54 -9.44
C LEU A 117 -10.73 14.22 -8.46
N ALA A 118 -10.55 15.07 -7.46
CA ALA A 118 -9.64 14.77 -6.36
C ALA A 118 -10.43 14.08 -5.23
N LEU A 119 -9.87 13.02 -4.68
CA LEU A 119 -10.43 12.25 -3.57
C LEU A 119 -9.44 12.25 -2.42
N LEU A 120 -9.88 12.62 -1.22
CA LEU A 120 -9.09 12.53 0.01
C LEU A 120 -9.78 11.61 0.99
N CYS A 121 -9.04 10.64 1.52
CA CYS A 121 -9.49 9.73 2.56
C CYS A 121 -8.54 9.81 3.75
N THR A 122 -9.08 9.93 4.97
CA THR A 122 -8.27 9.87 6.19
C THR A 122 -8.40 8.54 6.91
N TYR A 123 -7.31 8.14 7.55
CA TYR A 123 -7.18 6.87 8.22
C TYR A 123 -6.44 7.04 9.55
N ALA A 124 -6.96 6.41 10.59
CA ALA A 124 -6.37 6.44 11.92
C ALA A 124 -5.61 5.14 12.24
N HIS A 125 -4.38 5.29 12.71
CA HIS A 125 -3.58 4.25 13.37
C HIS A 125 -3.40 4.66 14.84
N GLY A 126 -4.23 4.14 15.73
CA GLY A 126 -4.22 4.55 17.14
C GLY A 126 -4.54 6.05 17.28
N VAL A 127 -3.57 6.84 17.74
CA VAL A 127 -3.69 8.31 17.89
C VAL A 127 -3.26 9.09 16.64
N ASP A 128 -2.55 8.45 15.72
CA ASP A 128 -2.02 9.09 14.52
C ASP A 128 -3.05 9.04 13.38
N GLU A 129 -3.16 10.12 12.62
CA GLU A 129 -4.01 10.21 11.44
C GLU A 129 -3.18 10.48 10.19
N HIS A 130 -3.59 9.85 9.09
CA HIS A 130 -2.95 9.95 7.80
C HIS A 130 -3.99 10.24 6.73
N ALA A 131 -3.63 11.05 5.74
CA ALA A 131 -4.45 11.31 4.57
C ALA A 131 -3.84 10.61 3.35
N MET A 132 -4.67 9.91 2.59
CA MET A 132 -4.37 9.56 1.21
C MET A 132 -5.15 10.48 0.28
N VAL A 133 -4.46 11.00 -0.73
CA VAL A 133 -5.07 11.85 -1.76
C VAL A 133 -4.87 11.19 -3.10
N PHE A 134 -5.92 11.14 -3.90
CA PHE A 134 -5.95 10.56 -5.23
C PHE A 134 -6.46 11.59 -6.22
N LEU A 135 -5.81 11.65 -7.38
CA LEU A 135 -6.25 12.43 -8.53
C LEU A 135 -6.80 11.47 -9.58
N ILE A 136 -8.10 11.52 -9.81
CA ILE A 136 -8.82 10.70 -10.78
C ILE A 136 -9.05 11.56 -12.02
N ASP A 137 -8.50 11.13 -13.15
CA ASP A 137 -8.65 11.79 -14.45
C ASP A 137 -9.92 11.31 -15.13
N GLU A 138 -10.95 12.16 -15.10
CA GLU A 138 -12.26 11.86 -15.66
C GLU A 138 -12.27 11.97 -17.20
N VAL A 139 -11.34 12.73 -17.80
CA VAL A 139 -11.17 12.79 -19.26
C VAL A 139 -10.64 11.47 -19.80
N ALA A 140 -9.72 10.84 -19.08
CA ALA A 140 -9.20 9.51 -19.40
C ALA A 140 -10.08 8.36 -18.89
N GLY A 141 -11.37 8.61 -18.63
CA GLY A 141 -12.34 7.59 -18.24
C GLY A 141 -12.36 7.26 -16.75
N GLY A 142 -11.85 8.16 -15.90
CA GLY A 142 -11.84 8.06 -14.44
C GLY A 142 -10.80 7.07 -13.94
N VAL A 143 -9.55 7.23 -14.39
CA VAL A 143 -8.38 6.47 -13.96
C VAL A 143 -7.56 7.27 -12.94
N ILE A 144 -6.88 6.59 -12.03
CA ILE A 144 -5.98 7.26 -11.08
C ILE A 144 -4.71 7.69 -11.82
N ARG A 145 -4.45 9.00 -11.84
CA ARG A 145 -3.23 9.59 -12.43
C ARG A 145 -2.16 9.88 -11.40
N ASN A 146 -2.57 10.28 -10.21
CA ASN A 146 -1.67 10.60 -9.12
C ASN A 146 -2.27 10.10 -7.80
N ALA A 147 -1.41 9.73 -6.87
CA ALA A 147 -1.79 9.33 -5.53
C ALA A 147 -0.63 9.68 -4.61
N PHE A 148 -0.88 10.20 -3.41
CA PHE A 148 0.16 10.34 -2.38
C PHE A 148 -0.43 10.16 -0.98
N VAL A 149 0.45 9.95 -0.01
CA VAL A 149 0.07 9.80 1.41
C VAL A 149 0.84 10.79 2.26
N THR A 150 0.19 11.33 3.28
CA THR A 150 0.80 12.30 4.20
C THR A 150 0.25 12.15 5.63
N ARG A 151 1.08 12.51 6.61
CA ARG A 151 0.66 12.72 8.01
C ARG A 151 0.03 14.10 8.23
N ASP A 152 0.32 15.04 7.33
CA ASP A 152 -0.18 16.41 7.45
C ASP A 152 -1.59 16.51 6.84
N VAL A 153 -2.55 15.95 7.57
CA VAL A 153 -3.96 15.87 7.17
C VAL A 153 -4.56 17.27 6.99
N VAL A 154 -4.20 18.20 7.87
CA VAL A 154 -4.68 19.59 7.83
C VAL A 154 -4.20 20.25 6.56
N VAL A 155 -2.90 20.23 6.28
CA VAL A 155 -2.36 20.85 5.05
C VAL A 155 -2.90 20.17 3.79
N ALA A 156 -3.07 18.85 3.79
CA ALA A 156 -3.66 18.15 2.65
C ALA A 156 -5.10 18.62 2.38
N THR A 157 -5.90 18.73 3.44
CA THR A 157 -7.30 19.18 3.36
C THR A 157 -7.39 20.64 2.92
N GLU A 158 -6.58 21.53 3.50
CA GLU A 158 -6.52 22.94 3.12
C GLU A 158 -6.08 23.14 1.66
N ARG A 159 -5.06 22.40 1.21
CA ARG A 159 -4.62 22.46 -0.19
C ARG A 159 -5.70 21.98 -1.14
N MET A 160 -6.43 20.92 -0.78
CA MET A 160 -7.52 20.40 -1.58
C MET A 160 -8.70 21.39 -1.62
N ALA A 161 -9.05 22.02 -0.50
CA ALA A 161 -10.05 23.09 -0.43
C ALA A 161 -9.65 24.33 -1.25
N GLY A 162 -8.34 24.59 -1.38
CA GLY A 162 -7.81 25.62 -2.27
C GLY A 162 -8.05 25.35 -3.76
N GLN A 163 -8.34 24.10 -4.15
CA GLN A 163 -8.65 23.74 -5.54
C GLN A 163 -10.14 23.86 -5.89
N GLY A 164 -11.03 23.90 -4.90
CA GLY A 164 -12.48 23.96 -5.11
C GLY A 164 -13.26 23.53 -3.87
N THR A 165 -14.59 23.46 -4.01
CA THR A 165 -15.47 23.03 -2.91
C THR A 165 -15.14 21.60 -2.50
N LEU A 166 -14.94 21.38 -1.19
CA LEU A 166 -14.85 20.04 -0.61
C LEU A 166 -16.23 19.55 -0.22
N GLU A 167 -16.63 18.43 -0.80
CA GLU A 167 -17.85 17.74 -0.45
C GLU A 167 -17.50 16.50 0.37
N SER A 168 -18.04 16.42 1.58
CA SER A 168 -17.92 15.22 2.39
C SER A 168 -18.69 14.09 1.73
N ILE A 169 -18.07 12.93 1.62
CA ILE A 169 -18.72 11.72 1.11
C ILE A 169 -18.57 10.57 2.11
N ASN A 170 -19.48 9.61 2.05
CA ASN A 170 -19.38 8.38 2.83
C ASN A 170 -18.06 7.67 2.47
N PRO A 171 -17.27 7.21 3.48
CA PRO A 171 -16.13 6.33 3.27
C PRO A 171 -16.35 5.16 2.29
N GLU A 172 -17.47 4.45 2.36
CA GLU A 172 -17.78 3.34 1.44
C GLU A 172 -17.85 3.83 -0.02
N ALA A 173 -18.50 4.97 -0.26
CA ALA A 173 -18.57 5.57 -1.59
C ALA A 173 -17.19 6.02 -2.10
N ALA A 174 -16.37 6.60 -1.21
CA ALA A 174 -15.00 6.99 -1.51
C ALA A 174 -14.15 5.79 -1.98
N HIS A 175 -14.22 4.68 -1.24
CA HIS A 175 -13.45 3.48 -1.56
C HIS A 175 -14.02 2.72 -2.75
N TRP A 176 -15.32 2.85 -3.03
CA TRP A 176 -15.91 2.37 -4.28
C TRP A 176 -15.37 3.12 -5.49
N LEU A 177 -15.31 4.46 -5.42
CA LEU A 177 -14.69 5.29 -6.47
C LEU A 177 -13.22 4.89 -6.67
N LEU A 178 -12.50 4.69 -5.58
CA LEU A 178 -11.10 4.27 -5.62
C LEU A 178 -10.93 2.89 -6.28
N ALA A 179 -11.73 1.90 -5.87
CA ALA A 179 -11.71 0.55 -6.43
C ALA A 179 -12.01 0.55 -7.93
N LYS A 180 -13.05 1.29 -8.35
CA LYS A 180 -13.41 1.45 -9.76
C LYS A 180 -12.30 2.09 -10.58
N SER A 181 -11.63 3.10 -10.02
CA SER A 181 -10.57 3.83 -10.71
C SER A 181 -9.29 2.99 -10.87
N TYR A 182 -8.95 2.15 -9.88
CA TYR A 182 -7.88 1.16 -10.00
C TYR A 182 -8.24 0.03 -10.98
N ASP A 183 -9.47 -0.52 -10.94
CA ASP A 183 -9.91 -1.54 -11.91
C ASP A 183 -9.79 -1.03 -13.36
N ARG A 184 -10.11 0.23 -13.61
CA ARG A 184 -9.90 0.87 -14.92
C ARG A 184 -8.42 0.98 -15.28
N LEU A 185 -7.58 1.43 -14.34
CA LEU A 185 -6.13 1.51 -14.56
C LEU A 185 -5.55 0.13 -14.93
N ASP A 186 -6.00 -0.93 -14.27
CA ASP A 186 -5.51 -2.29 -14.48
C ASP A 186 -5.88 -2.86 -15.86
N ARG A 187 -6.99 -2.41 -16.43
CA ARG A 187 -7.39 -2.75 -17.81
C ARG A 187 -6.57 -2.03 -18.87
N TRP A 188 -5.82 -1.00 -18.49
CA TRP A 188 -5.01 -0.18 -19.40
C TRP A 188 -3.58 0.02 -18.89
N PRO A 189 -2.76 -1.05 -18.83
CA PRO A 189 -1.40 -1.00 -18.29
C PRO A 189 -0.44 -0.11 -19.11
N ALA A 190 -0.82 0.29 -20.33
CA ALA A 190 -0.05 1.21 -21.15
C ALA A 190 -0.25 2.70 -20.78
N LEU A 191 -1.21 3.02 -19.89
CA LEU A 191 -1.43 4.39 -19.44
C LEU A 191 -0.27 4.85 -18.55
N THR A 192 0.34 5.98 -18.93
CA THR A 192 1.33 6.64 -18.09
C THR A 192 0.64 7.27 -16.88
N VAL A 193 1.07 6.88 -15.69
CA VAL A 193 0.63 7.44 -14.41
C VAL A 193 1.84 7.94 -13.62
N ASP A 194 1.60 8.78 -12.62
CA ASP A 194 2.64 9.22 -11.71
C ASP A 194 3.26 8.01 -10.99
N PRO A 195 4.60 7.92 -10.84
CA PRO A 195 5.26 6.85 -10.10
C PRO A 195 4.70 6.62 -8.69
N GLU A 196 4.17 7.66 -8.04
CA GLU A 196 3.60 7.57 -6.70
C GLU A 196 2.32 6.72 -6.68
N VAL A 197 1.60 6.59 -7.81
CA VAL A 197 0.48 5.62 -7.95
C VAL A 197 0.97 4.19 -7.79
N HIS A 198 2.12 3.85 -8.35
CA HIS A 198 2.72 2.52 -8.16
C HIS A 198 3.21 2.36 -6.72
N ARG A 199 3.88 3.38 -6.19
CA ARG A 199 4.43 3.37 -4.83
C ARG A 199 3.35 3.15 -3.77
N THR A 200 2.16 3.72 -3.95
CA THR A 200 1.05 3.65 -2.99
C THR A 200 0.04 2.55 -3.31
N ARG A 201 0.30 1.69 -4.30
CA ARG A 201 -0.68 0.74 -4.81
C ARG A 201 -1.12 -0.33 -3.81
N LEU A 202 -0.17 -1.02 -3.16
CA LEU A 202 -0.52 -2.03 -2.15
C LEU A 202 -1.25 -1.39 -0.98
N VAL A 203 -0.79 -0.19 -0.63
CA VAL A 203 -1.40 0.68 0.36
C VAL A 203 -2.87 0.94 -0.02
N ALA A 204 -3.17 1.45 -1.20
CA ALA A 204 -4.54 1.74 -1.63
C ALA A 204 -5.43 0.48 -1.71
N ASN A 205 -4.90 -0.64 -2.20
CA ASN A 205 -5.62 -1.91 -2.26
C ASN A 205 -6.06 -2.38 -0.86
N ARG A 206 -5.19 -2.24 0.14
CA ARG A 206 -5.54 -2.58 1.52
C ARG A 206 -6.71 -1.75 2.04
N ARG A 207 -6.74 -0.46 1.67
CA ARG A 207 -7.73 0.53 2.13
C ARG A 207 -9.08 0.24 1.50
N ILE A 208 -9.10 -0.10 0.21
CA ILE A 208 -10.29 -0.57 -0.50
C ILE A 208 -10.90 -1.76 0.27
N VAL A 209 -10.11 -2.79 0.57
CA VAL A 209 -10.61 -3.97 1.30
C VAL A 209 -11.13 -3.62 2.69
N LEU A 210 -10.49 -2.69 3.42
CA LEU A 210 -10.95 -2.23 4.74
C LEU A 210 -12.29 -1.50 4.72
N ALA A 211 -12.66 -0.87 3.61
CA ALA A 211 -13.90 -0.11 3.53
C ALA A 211 -15.11 -0.99 3.17
N PHE A 212 -14.87 -2.18 2.61
CA PHE A 212 -15.91 -3.16 2.25
C PHE A 212 -15.98 -4.37 3.19
N GLY A 213 -15.13 -4.42 4.23
CA GLY A 213 -15.00 -5.55 5.15
C GLY A 213 -14.78 -5.14 6.59
#